data_AF-A0A7C0WUW3-F1
#
_entry.id   AF-A0A7C0WUW3-F1
#
_cell.length_a   1.000
_cell.length_b   1.000
_cell.length_c   1.000
_cell.angle_alpha   90.00
_cell.angle_beta   90.00
_cell.angle_gamma   90.00
#
_symmetry.space_group_name_H-M   'P 1'
#
loop_
_entity.id
_entity.type
_entity.pdbx_description
1 polymer ?
#
loop_
_entity_poly.entity_id
_entity_poly.type
_entity_poly.pdbx_seq_one_letter_code
_entity_poly.pdbx_strand_id
1 'polypeptide(L)'
;ADLSILLAVLSSYRDRPVSRDWVVFGEIGLAGEVRPVQNGEERLHEAVKHGFNRAIVPQSNVPKDGVEGMEIVGVLTLQEALDAL
;
A
#
# COMPACT_ATOMS: atom_id res chain seq x y z
N ALA A 1 -5.17 9.04 4.59
CA ALA A 1 -5.07 7.61 4.20
C ALA A 1 -5.95 7.46 3.00
N ASP A 2 -5.39 7.78 1.84
CA ASP A 2 -6.16 8.16 0.67
C ASP A 2 -6.13 7.01 -0.34
N LEU A 3 -4.95 6.41 -0.51
CA LEU A 3 -4.75 5.27 -1.39
C LEU A 3 -5.63 4.08 -1.01
N SER A 4 -5.73 3.73 0.27
CA SER A 4 -6.56 2.60 0.73
C SER A 4 -8.05 2.81 0.47
N ILE A 5 -8.55 4.03 0.70
CA ILE A 5 -9.95 4.40 0.42
C ILE A 5 -10.20 4.34 -1.08
N LEU A 6 -9.30 4.92 -1.88
CA LEU A 6 -9.41 4.95 -3.33
C LEU A 6 -9.42 3.53 -3.91
N LEU A 7 -8.54 2.64 -3.45
CA LEU A 7 -8.51 1.24 -3.88
C LEU A 7 -9.79 0.49 -3.48
N ALA A 8 -10.36 0.74 -2.31
CA ALA A 8 -11.64 0.15 -1.92
C ALA A 8 -12.78 0.58 -2.85
N VAL A 9 -12.84 1.88 -3.20
CA VAL A 9 -13.80 2.42 -4.17
C VAL A 9 -13.59 1.80 -5.55
N LEU A 10 -12.35 1.70 -6.03
CA LEU A 10 -12.03 1.11 -7.34
C LEU A 10 -12.31 -0.39 -7.38
N SER A 11 -12.05 -1.13 -6.30
CA SER A 11 -12.35 -2.55 -6.19
C SER A 11 -13.85 -2.80 -6.36
N SER A 12 -14.68 -1.99 -5.69
CA SER A 12 -16.14 -2.00 -5.84
C SER A 12 -16.56 -1.62 -7.26
N TYR A 13 -16.02 -0.52 -7.79
CA TYR A 13 -16.38 -0.01 -9.12
C TYR A 13 -16.03 -1.00 -10.26
N ARG A 14 -14.90 -1.71 -10.13
CA ARG A 14 -14.43 -2.68 -11.13
C ARG A 14 -14.90 -4.11 -10.89
N ASP A 15 -15.65 -4.35 -9.82
CA ASP A 15 -16.04 -5.69 -9.36
C ASP A 15 -14.86 -6.67 -9.30
N ARG A 16 -13.71 -6.18 -8.83
CA ARG A 16 -12.47 -6.96 -8.70
C ARG A 16 -12.01 -6.92 -7.25
N PRO A 17 -12.11 -8.02 -6.49
CA PRO A 17 -11.76 -8.04 -5.08
C PRO A 17 -10.24 -7.90 -4.88
N VAL A 18 -9.84 -7.12 -3.88
CA VAL A 18 -8.46 -7.08 -3.39
C VAL A 18 -8.25 -8.25 -2.42
N SER A 19 -7.13 -8.96 -2.55
CA SER A 19 -6.82 -10.09 -1.67
C SER A 19 -6.66 -9.62 -0.21
N ARG A 20 -7.11 -10.45 0.75
CA ARG A 20 -7.24 -10.09 2.18
C ARG A 20 -5.91 -9.98 2.93
N ASP A 21 -4.83 -10.44 2.33
CA ASP A 21 -3.49 -10.47 2.88
C ASP A 21 -2.65 -9.23 2.48
N TRP A 22 -3.26 -8.29 1.75
CA TRP A 22 -2.69 -6.97 1.46
C TRP A 22 -2.99 -5.94 2.54
N VAL A 23 -1.96 -5.16 2.91
CA VAL A 23 -2.11 -3.86 3.55
C VAL A 23 -1.71 -2.76 2.57
N VAL A 24 -2.46 -1.65 2.54
CA VAL A 24 -2.14 -0.52 1.67
C VAL A 24 -2.25 0.80 2.43
N PHE A 25 -1.26 1.66 2.27
CA PHE A 25 -1.32 3.02 2.79
C PHE A 25 -0.54 3.99 1.90
N GLY A 26 -0.88 5.28 1.98
CA GLY A 26 -0.31 6.33 1.17
C GLY A 26 -1.23 7.54 1.14
N GLU A 27 -0.63 8.73 1.04
CA GLU A 27 -1.35 9.94 0.63
C GLU A 27 -1.34 10.03 -0.90
N ILE A 28 -2.37 10.64 -1.47
CA ILE A 28 -2.48 10.79 -2.93
C ILE A 28 -2.61 12.26 -3.26
N GLY A 29 -1.71 12.74 -4.12
CA GLY A 29 -1.89 14.05 -4.73
C GLY A 29 -2.81 13.99 -5.95
N LEU A 30 -3.33 15.15 -6.34
CA LEU A 30 -4.31 15.24 -7.43
C LEU A 30 -3.72 14.87 -8.80
N ALA A 31 -2.40 14.90 -8.96
CA ALA A 31 -1.74 14.45 -10.18
C ALA A 31 -1.50 12.93 -10.19
N GLY A 32 -1.94 12.21 -9.16
CA GLY A 32 -1.82 10.76 -9.03
C GLY A 32 -0.50 10.31 -8.41
N GLU A 33 0.31 11.22 -7.86
CA GLU A 33 1.51 10.87 -7.12
C GLU A 33 1.18 10.26 -5.75
N VAL A 34 1.94 9.24 -5.36
CA VAL A 34 1.83 8.58 -4.07
C VAL A 34 2.87 9.17 -3.12
N ARG A 35 2.40 9.70 -2.00
CA ARG A 35 3.22 10.44 -1.04
C ARG A 35 3.41 9.68 0.28
N PRO A 36 4.57 9.84 0.94
CA PRO A 36 4.87 9.14 2.17
C PRO A 36 3.90 9.49 3.29
N VAL A 37 3.66 8.50 4.16
CA VAL A 37 2.97 8.68 5.44
C VAL A 37 3.96 8.63 6.60
N GLN A 38 3.57 9.24 7.71
CA GLN A 38 4.33 9.12 8.97
C GLN A 38 4.29 7.68 9.50
N ASN A 39 5.44 7.25 10.04
CA ASN A 39 5.64 5.96 10.70
C ASN A 39 5.30 4.77 9.79
N GLY A 40 5.77 4.81 8.53
CA GLY A 40 5.46 3.77 7.55
C GLY A 40 6.06 2.41 7.90
N GLU A 41 7.28 2.39 8.43
CA GLU A 41 7.97 1.15 8.84
C GLU A 41 7.27 0.50 10.04
N GLU A 42 6.87 1.27 11.04
CA GLU A 42 6.13 0.76 12.19
C GLU A 42 4.78 0.17 11.79
N ARG A 43 4.08 0.77 10.81
CA ARG A 43 2.83 0.22 10.26
C ARG A 43 3.05 -1.12 9.58
N LEU A 44 4.16 -1.30 8.86
CA LEU A 44 4.50 -2.58 8.23
C LEU A 44 4.76 -3.65 9.29
N HIS A 45 5.55 -3.35 10.32
CA HIS A 45 5.78 -4.29 11.41
C HIS A 45 4.48 -4.68 12.14
N GLU A 46 3.56 -3.74 12.33
CA GLU A 46 2.26 -4.05 12.93
C GLU A 46 1.38 -4.89 12.00
N ALA A 47 1.43 -4.64 10.69
CA ALA A 47 0.69 -5.41 9.71
C ALA A 47 1.12 -6.90 9.67
N VAL A 48 2.42 -7.20 9.82
CA VAL A 48 2.90 -8.60 9.95
C VAL A 48 2.23 -9.29 11.13
N LYS A 49 2.15 -8.63 12.29
CA LYS A 49 1.54 -9.23 13.50
C LYS A 49 0.06 -9.55 13.32
N HIS A 50 -0.62 -8.85 12.40
CA HIS A 50 -2.01 -9.09 12.04
C HIS A 50 -2.20 -10.06 10.86
N GLY A 51 -1.12 -10.65 10.35
CA GLY A 51 -1.16 -11.67 9.32
C GLY A 51 -1.17 -11.14 7.88
N PHE A 52 -0.89 -9.84 7.68
CA PHE A 52 -0.63 -9.32 6.34
C PHE A 52 0.77 -9.73 5.90
N ASN A 53 0.89 -10.21 4.66
CA ASN A 53 2.16 -10.67 4.08
C ASN A 53 2.51 -9.92 2.78
N ARG A 54 1.65 -9.00 2.34
CA ARG A 54 1.87 -8.15 1.16
C ARG A 54 1.51 -6.71 1.47
N ALA A 55 2.29 -5.75 1.00
CA ALA A 55 2.04 -4.33 1.20
C ALA A 55 2.26 -3.49 -0.05
N ILE A 56 1.36 -2.55 -0.32
CA ILE A 56 1.59 -1.44 -1.26
C ILE A 56 1.80 -0.17 -0.44
N VAL A 57 2.96 0.48 -0.61
CA VAL A 57 3.35 1.66 0.17
C VAL A 57 4.01 2.71 -0.71
N PRO A 58 4.06 3.99 -0.29
CA PRO A 58 4.86 4.99 -0.99
C PRO A 58 6.31 4.54 -1.07
N GLN A 59 6.99 4.75 -2.20
CA GLN A 59 8.39 4.34 -2.38
C GLN A 59 9.30 4.83 -1.24
N SER A 60 9.04 6.02 -0.70
CA SER A 60 9.80 6.61 0.41
C SER A 60 9.53 5.96 1.78
N ASN A 61 8.51 5.12 1.91
CA ASN A 61 8.24 4.34 3.13
C ASN A 61 8.79 2.90 3.06
N VAL A 62 9.41 2.48 1.95
CA VAL A 62 10.02 1.15 1.85
C VAL A 62 11.27 1.09 2.75
N PRO A 63 11.30 0.21 3.77
CA PRO A 63 12.47 0.06 4.63
C PRO A 63 13.66 -0.50 3.84
N LYS A 64 14.88 -0.04 4.17
CA LYS A 64 16.10 -0.46 3.46
C LYS A 64 16.35 -1.96 3.55
N ASP A 65 16.09 -2.53 4.72
CA ASP A 65 16.32 -3.95 5.01
C ASP A 65 15.06 -4.81 4.81
N GLY A 66 13.98 -4.21 4.30
CA GLY A 66 12.67 -4.84 4.19
C GLY A 66 12.00 -5.11 5.54
N VAL A 67 10.95 -5.93 5.54
CA VAL A 67 10.27 -6.41 6.75
C VAL A 67 10.08 -7.92 6.61
N GLU A 68 10.61 -8.69 7.56
CA GLU A 68 10.52 -10.15 7.53
C GLU A 68 9.06 -10.63 7.47
N GLY A 69 8.78 -11.59 6.57
CA GLY A 69 7.43 -12.12 6.37
C GLY A 69 6.51 -11.24 5.51
N MET A 70 7.03 -10.16 4.90
CA MET A 70 6.25 -9.28 4.04
C MET A 70 6.91 -8.98 2.70
N GLU A 71 6.15 -9.15 1.62
CA GLU A 71 6.45 -8.59 0.30
C GLU A 71 6.01 -7.11 0.27
N ILE A 72 6.95 -6.20 0.01
CA ILE A 72 6.69 -4.76 0.01
C ILE A 72 6.85 -4.22 -1.40
N VAL A 73 5.77 -3.66 -1.94
CA VAL A 73 5.73 -2.97 -3.23
C VAL A 73 5.74 -1.46 -2.98
N GLY A 74 6.87 -0.84 -3.26
CA GLY A 74 7.01 0.62 -3.26
C GLY A 74 6.46 1.22 -4.55
N VAL A 75 5.63 2.25 -4.44
CA VAL A 75 5.02 2.94 -5.59
C VAL A 75 5.23 4.44 -5.52
N LEU A 76 5.39 5.06 -6.70
CA LEU A 76 5.46 6.51 -6.91
C LEU A 76 4.15 7.08 -7.41
N THR A 77 3.31 6.26 -8.06
CA THR A 77 2.06 6.70 -8.68
C THR A 77 0.89 5.76 -8.40
N LEU A 78 -0.33 6.30 -8.52
CA LEU A 78 -1.55 5.51 -8.41
C LEU A 78 -1.61 4.39 -9.47
N GLN A 79 -1.09 4.63 -10.68
CA GLN A 79 -1.08 3.62 -11.74
C GLN A 79 -0.25 2.40 -11.33
N GLU A 80 0.96 2.61 -10.79
CA GLU A 80 1.80 1.52 -10.28
C GLU A 80 1.11 0.73 -9.15
N ALA A 81 0.38 1.42 -8.26
CA ALA A 81 -0.39 0.76 -7.21
C ALA A 81 -1.52 -0.13 -7.77
N LEU A 82 -2.12 0.25 -8.90
CA LEU A 82 -3.17 -0.53 -9.55
C LEU A 82 -2.60 -1.72 -10.32
N ASP A 83 -1.42 -1.58 -10.91
CA ASP A 83 -0.74 -2.65 -11.65
C ASP A 83 -0.20 -3.74 -10.71
N ALA A 84 0.03 -3.41 -9.44
CA ALA A 84 0.47 -4.34 -8.40
C ALA A 84 -0.66 -5.23 -7.82
N LEU A 85 -1.93 -4.93 -8.11
CA LEU A 85 -3.13 -5.67 -7.63
C LEU A 85 -3.64 -6.70 -8.65
#